data_AF-A0A401UB48-F1
#
_entry.id   AF-A0A401UB48-F1
#
_cell.length_a   1.000
_cell.length_b   1.000
_cell.length_c   1.000
_cell.angle_alpha   90.00
_cell.angle_beta   90.00
_cell.angle_gamma   90.00
#
_symmetry.space_group_name_H-M   'P 1'
#
loop_
_entity.id
_entity.type
_entity.pdbx_description
1 polymer ?
#
loop_
_entity_poly.entity_id
_entity_poly.type
_entity_poly.pdbx_seq_one_letter_code
_entity_poly.pdbx_strand_id
1 'polypeptide(L)'
;MRFILSFSLLMACTICATLQAQDIVMYKTFGGVRFERDSMVISPRQVQSILWEDALASEKFRKARVNSSVSAVLGFAGGVLIGIPVGAALIGSDPEWGFALGGAGLIGLSIPFNRVFQRKAQEALDIHNQKKSSRRSFSPELYWTGSQVGLRLKI
;
A
#
# COMPACT_ATOMS: atom_id res chain seq x y z
N MET A 1 53.93 0.31 -1.79
CA MET A 1 52.97 -0.45 -2.61
C MET A 1 51.99 -1.29 -1.79
N ARG A 2 52.42 -2.08 -0.79
CA ARG A 2 51.51 -2.94 0.02
C ARG A 2 50.40 -2.18 0.78
N PHE A 3 50.69 -0.99 1.30
CA PHE A 3 49.71 -0.13 1.99
C PHE A 3 48.62 0.46 1.08
N ILE A 4 48.94 0.69 -0.20
CA ILE A 4 47.99 1.27 -1.17
C ILE A 4 46.99 0.18 -1.61
N LEU A 5 47.46 -1.05 -1.78
CA LEU A 5 46.62 -2.21 -2.07
C LEU A 5 45.65 -2.54 -0.94
N SER A 6 46.10 -2.50 0.33
CA SER A 6 45.22 -2.76 1.47
C SER A 6 44.19 -1.65 1.69
N PHE A 7 44.56 -0.38 1.45
CA PHE A 7 43.62 0.74 1.53
C PHE A 7 42.54 0.68 0.43
N SER A 8 42.93 0.33 -0.80
CA SER A 8 41.99 0.10 -1.91
C SER A 8 41.04 -1.08 -1.65
N LEU A 9 41.52 -2.13 -0.98
CA LEU A 9 40.70 -3.31 -0.65
C LEU A 9 39.67 -3.01 0.45
N LEU A 10 40.07 -2.22 1.46
CA LEU A 10 39.17 -1.76 2.54
C LEU A 10 38.06 -0.84 2.01
N MET A 11 38.39 0.05 1.07
CA MET A 11 37.41 0.96 0.47
C MET A 11 36.40 0.20 -0.40
N ALA A 12 36.83 -0.78 -1.20
CA ALA A 12 35.93 -1.64 -1.97
C ALA A 12 35.00 -2.49 -1.09
N CYS A 13 35.49 -2.96 0.07
CA CYS A 13 34.71 -3.75 1.03
C CYS A 13 33.58 -2.93 1.67
N THR A 14 33.80 -1.63 1.89
CA THR A 14 32.80 -0.74 2.51
C THR A 14 31.63 -0.44 1.55
N ILE A 15 31.89 -0.36 0.24
CA ILE A 15 30.86 -0.12 -0.79
C ILE A 15 29.95 -1.34 -0.98
N CYS A 16 30.47 -2.56 -0.80
CA CYS A 16 29.68 -3.79 -0.89
C CYS A 16 28.68 -3.93 0.27
N ALA A 17 29.01 -3.40 1.45
CA ALA A 17 28.16 -3.48 2.64
C ALA A 17 26.91 -2.59 2.57
N THR A 18 26.91 -1.53 1.75
CA THR A 18 25.75 -0.63 1.58
C THR A 18 24.73 -1.15 0.56
N LEU A 19 25.00 -2.26 -0.14
CA LEU A 19 24.05 -2.93 -1.04
C LEU A 19 23.08 -3.86 -0.27
N GLN A 20 22.72 -3.51 0.96
CA GLN A 20 21.60 -4.16 1.62
C GLN A 20 20.34 -3.76 0.84
N ALA A 21 19.77 -4.70 0.09
CA ALA A 21 18.49 -4.54 -0.59
C ALA A 21 17.49 -3.96 0.42
N GLN A 22 16.99 -2.75 0.13
CA GLN A 22 16.10 -2.04 1.03
C GLN A 22 14.71 -2.67 0.99
N ASP A 23 14.33 -3.30 2.10
CA ASP A 23 13.04 -3.94 2.26
C ASP A 23 11.89 -2.94 2.11
N ILE A 24 10.87 -3.33 1.34
CA ILE A 24 9.63 -2.58 1.22
C ILE A 24 8.65 -3.13 2.26
N VAL A 25 8.11 -2.25 3.10
CA VAL A 25 7.14 -2.59 4.13
C VAL A 25 5.75 -2.12 3.72
N MET A 26 4.74 -2.94 3.97
CA MET A 26 3.34 -2.61 3.73
C MET A 26 2.60 -2.36 5.05
N TYR A 27 1.82 -1.28 5.10
CA TYR A 27 1.02 -0.88 6.25
C TYR A 27 -0.46 -0.85 5.89
N LYS A 28 -1.30 -1.43 6.76
CA LYS A 28 -2.75 -1.33 6.68
C LYS A 28 -3.21 0.04 7.14
N THR A 29 -4.13 0.63 6.40
CA THR A 29 -4.87 1.83 6.78
C THR A 29 -6.38 1.55 6.77
N PHE A 30 -7.18 2.47 7.32
CA PHE A 30 -8.64 2.31 7.44
C PHE A 30 -9.36 2.12 6.08
N GLY A 31 -8.78 2.61 4.97
CA GLY A 31 -9.36 2.51 3.63
C GLY A 31 -8.48 1.86 2.56
N GLY A 32 -7.28 1.38 2.89
CA GLY A 32 -6.33 0.90 1.88
C GLY A 32 -4.98 0.47 2.46
N VAL A 33 -3.95 0.47 1.63
CA VAL A 33 -2.57 0.13 2.03
C VAL A 33 -1.62 1.29 1.74
N ARG A 34 -0.55 1.37 2.52
CA ARG A 34 0.56 2.30 2.33
C ARG A 34 1.85 1.50 2.25
N PHE A 35 2.72 1.90 1.33
CA PHE A 35 4.03 1.28 1.15
C PHE A 35 5.09 2.25 1.65
N GLU A 36 6.05 1.75 2.43
CA GLU A 36 7.16 2.55 2.92
C GLU A 36 8.49 1.83 2.70
N ARG A 37 9.51 2.60 2.36
CA ARG A 37 10.91 2.18 2.20
C ARG A 37 11.76 3.20 2.93
N ASP A 38 12.59 2.74 3.86
CA ASP A 38 13.50 3.61 4.63
C ASP A 38 12.80 4.82 5.28
N SER A 39 11.63 4.57 5.88
CA SER A 39 10.74 5.59 6.47
C SER A 39 10.14 6.61 5.48
N MET A 40 10.42 6.47 4.18
CA MET A 40 9.81 7.27 3.12
C MET A 40 8.64 6.52 2.48
N VAL A 41 7.60 7.28 2.19
CA VAL A 41 6.34 6.74 1.69
C VAL A 41 6.45 6.64 0.19
N ILE A 42 6.35 5.42 -0.33
CA ILE A 42 6.48 5.14 -1.75
C ILE A 42 5.11 4.87 -2.37
N SER A 43 4.90 5.41 -3.56
CA SER A 43 3.67 5.18 -4.31
C SER A 43 3.62 3.75 -4.87
N PRO A 44 2.43 3.19 -5.11
CA PRO A 44 2.32 1.87 -5.76
C PRO A 44 3.02 1.81 -7.12
N ARG A 45 3.13 2.94 -7.84
CA ARG A 45 3.87 2.99 -9.11
C ARG A 45 5.38 2.81 -8.90
N GLN A 46 5.93 3.45 -7.86
CA GLN A 46 7.34 3.29 -7.48
C GLN A 46 7.62 1.87 -6.98
N VAL A 47 6.69 1.29 -6.20
CA VAL A 47 6.76 -0.13 -5.80
C VAL A 47 6.84 -1.03 -7.04
N GLN A 48 6.00 -0.79 -8.05
CA GLN A 48 6.03 -1.55 -9.30
C GLN A 48 7.35 -1.40 -10.08
N SER A 49 7.94 -0.20 -10.13
CA SER A 49 9.23 -0.01 -10.79
C SER A 49 10.38 -0.68 -10.06
N ILE A 50 10.31 -0.78 -8.73
CA ILE A 50 11.30 -1.50 -7.93
C ILE A 50 11.16 -3.01 -8.12
N LEU A 51 9.92 -3.51 -8.18
CA LEU A 51 9.60 -4.91 -8.45
C LEU A 51 9.95 -5.35 -9.87
N TRP A 52 10.42 -4.45 -10.74
CA TRP A 52 10.73 -4.75 -12.14
C TRP A 52 11.83 -5.81 -12.30
N GLU A 53 12.75 -5.89 -11.35
CA GLU A 53 13.82 -6.91 -11.34
C GLU A 53 13.29 -8.34 -11.24
N ASP A 54 12.08 -8.52 -10.67
CA ASP A 54 11.39 -9.80 -10.56
C ASP A 54 10.11 -9.82 -11.41
N ALA A 55 10.19 -10.44 -12.59
CA ALA A 55 9.04 -10.54 -13.52
C ALA A 55 7.78 -11.14 -12.86
N LEU A 56 7.97 -12.12 -11.98
CA LEU A 56 6.88 -12.80 -11.27
C LEU A 56 6.24 -11.93 -10.18
N ALA A 57 7.03 -11.07 -9.52
CA ALA A 57 6.55 -10.14 -8.51
C ALA A 57 5.84 -8.93 -9.15
N SER A 58 6.40 -8.42 -10.26
CA SER A 58 5.81 -7.34 -11.06
C SER A 58 4.44 -7.72 -11.63
N GLU A 59 4.27 -8.94 -12.18
CA GLU A 59 2.97 -9.37 -12.73
C GLU A 59 1.90 -9.48 -11.64
N LYS A 60 2.24 -10.06 -10.48
CA LYS A 60 1.32 -10.16 -9.33
C LYS A 60 0.91 -8.78 -8.82
N PHE A 61 1.86 -7.86 -8.71
CA PHE A 61 1.59 -6.49 -8.26
C PHE A 61 0.74 -5.70 -9.26
N ARG A 62 0.94 -5.92 -10.57
CA ARG A 62 0.09 -5.34 -11.63
C ARG A 62 -1.37 -5.77 -11.47
N LYS A 63 -1.64 -7.07 -11.26
CA LYS A 63 -3.00 -7.58 -11.01
C LYS A 63 -3.59 -6.98 -9.74
N ALA A 64 -2.77 -6.85 -8.69
CA ALA A 64 -3.16 -6.19 -7.45
C ALA A 64 -3.63 -4.74 -7.73
N ARG A 65 -2.86 -3.97 -8.50
CA ARG A 65 -3.17 -2.57 -8.82
C ARG A 65 -4.50 -2.41 -9.56
N VAL A 66 -4.84 -3.31 -10.48
CA VAL A 66 -6.14 -3.28 -11.17
C VAL A 66 -7.29 -3.40 -10.17
N ASN A 67 -7.19 -4.34 -9.22
CA ASN A 67 -8.21 -4.51 -8.19
C ASN A 67 -8.32 -3.29 -7.26
N SER A 68 -7.19 -2.62 -6.98
CA SER A 68 -7.20 -1.34 -6.24
C SER A 68 -7.92 -0.23 -7.00
N SER A 69 -7.69 -0.10 -8.32
CA SER A 69 -8.40 0.87 -9.15
C SER A 69 -9.90 0.59 -9.19
N VAL A 70 -10.31 -0.67 -9.36
CA VAL A 70 -11.73 -1.06 -9.35
C VAL A 70 -12.36 -0.74 -7.99
N SER A 71 -11.69 -1.08 -6.90
CA SER A 71 -12.14 -0.76 -5.53
C SER A 71 -12.28 0.75 -5.32
N ALA A 72 -11.34 1.55 -5.82
CA ALA A 72 -11.40 3.01 -5.72
C ALA A 72 -12.57 3.60 -6.51
N VAL A 73 -12.83 3.11 -7.73
CA VAL A 73 -13.98 3.55 -8.54
C VAL A 73 -15.29 3.16 -7.88
N LEU A 74 -15.41 1.92 -7.37
CA LEU A 74 -16.60 1.47 -6.65
C LEU A 74 -16.84 2.26 -5.36
N GLY A 75 -15.78 2.53 -4.60
CA GLY A 75 -15.84 3.33 -3.38
C GLY A 75 -16.22 4.77 -3.65
N PHE A 76 -15.66 5.39 -4.70
CA PHE A 76 -15.99 6.75 -5.10
C PHE A 76 -17.44 6.85 -5.62
N ALA A 77 -17.83 5.97 -6.55
CA ALA A 77 -19.20 5.92 -7.07
C ALA A 77 -20.21 5.67 -5.94
N GLY A 78 -19.90 4.72 -5.04
CA GLY A 78 -20.74 4.44 -3.87
C GLY A 78 -20.83 5.62 -2.90
N GLY A 79 -19.73 6.32 -2.66
CA GLY A 79 -19.69 7.54 -1.85
C GLY A 79 -20.51 8.68 -2.45
N VAL A 80 -20.44 8.89 -3.77
CA VAL A 80 -21.27 9.89 -4.47
C VAL A 80 -22.75 9.54 -4.37
N LEU A 81 -23.11 8.27 -4.57
CA LEU A 81 -24.48 7.78 -4.46
C LEU A 81 -25.08 7.94 -3.06
N ILE A 82 -24.27 7.81 -2.01
CA ILE A 82 -24.68 8.14 -0.63
C ILE A 82 -24.73 9.65 -0.42
N GLY A 83 -23.80 10.39 -1.04
CA GLY A 83 -23.71 11.84 -0.93
C GLY A 83 -24.92 12.58 -1.49
N ILE A 84 -25.56 12.07 -2.54
CA ILE A 84 -26.76 12.68 -3.14
C ILE A 84 -27.92 12.82 -2.12
N PRO A 85 -28.44 11.74 -1.50
CA PRO A 85 -29.53 11.85 -0.53
C PRO A 85 -29.11 12.60 0.75
N VAL A 86 -27.84 12.51 1.16
CA VAL A 86 -27.32 13.30 2.28
C VAL A 86 -27.37 14.79 1.97
N GLY A 87 -26.90 15.20 0.79
CA GLY A 87 -26.97 16.58 0.32
C GLY A 87 -28.42 17.07 0.18
N ALA A 88 -29.29 16.23 -0.37
CA ALA A 88 -30.73 16.51 -0.51
C ALA A 88 -31.40 16.78 0.85
N ALA A 89 -31.11 15.96 1.85
CA ALA A 89 -31.64 16.13 3.20
C ALA A 89 -31.15 17.43 3.87
N LEU A 90 -29.90 17.84 3.62
CA LEU A 90 -29.34 19.07 4.18
C LEU A 90 -29.97 20.35 3.62
N ILE A 91 -30.40 20.32 2.35
CA ILE A 91 -31.08 21.46 1.70
C ILE A 91 -32.61 21.43 1.88
N GLY A 92 -33.14 20.46 2.64
CA GLY A 92 -34.58 20.32 2.90
C GLY A 92 -35.39 19.79 1.71
N SER A 93 -34.73 19.17 0.72
CA SER A 93 -35.40 18.46 -0.38
C SER A 93 -35.65 17.00 -0.03
N ASP A 94 -36.58 16.34 -0.72
CA ASP A 94 -36.92 14.93 -0.48
C ASP A 94 -35.73 13.99 -0.81
N PRO A 95 -35.14 13.31 0.19
CA PRO A 95 -33.98 12.47 -0.02
C PRO A 95 -34.37 11.10 -0.58
N GLU A 96 -33.87 10.76 -1.77
CA GLU A 96 -34.00 9.42 -2.34
C GLU A 96 -32.96 8.45 -1.75
N TRP A 97 -33.31 7.83 -0.62
CA TRP A 97 -32.48 6.84 0.08
C TRP A 97 -32.18 5.58 -0.75
N GLY A 98 -32.89 5.35 -1.86
CA GLY A 98 -32.57 4.30 -2.83
C GLY A 98 -31.14 4.43 -3.38
N PHE A 99 -30.67 5.65 -3.63
CA PHE A 99 -29.28 5.90 -4.03
C PHE A 99 -28.29 5.57 -2.92
N ALA A 100 -28.61 5.87 -1.65
CA ALA A 100 -27.77 5.51 -0.52
C ALA A 100 -27.64 3.98 -0.37
N LEU A 101 -28.74 3.24 -0.56
CA LEU A 101 -28.71 1.78 -0.53
C LEU A 101 -27.85 1.20 -1.66
N GLY A 102 -28.00 1.71 -2.88
CA GLY A 102 -27.16 1.34 -4.01
C GLY A 102 -25.69 1.66 -3.77
N GLY A 103 -25.40 2.86 -3.23
CA GLY A 103 -24.05 3.29 -2.90
C GLY A 103 -23.41 2.43 -1.80
N ALA A 104 -24.17 2.05 -0.77
CA ALA A 104 -23.74 1.10 0.25
C ALA A 104 -23.44 -0.29 -0.34
N GLY A 105 -24.24 -0.74 -1.31
CA GLY A 105 -23.98 -1.97 -2.06
C GLY A 105 -22.66 -1.95 -2.83
N LEU A 106 -22.36 -0.86 -3.53
CA LEU A 106 -21.09 -0.68 -4.24
C LEU A 106 -19.89 -0.63 -3.29
N ILE A 107 -20.00 0.07 -2.16
CA ILE A 107 -18.97 0.07 -1.12
C ILE A 107 -18.79 -1.34 -0.56
N GLY A 108 -19.88 -2.08 -0.32
CA GLY A 108 -19.84 -3.48 0.12
C GLY A 108 -19.05 -4.38 -0.85
N LEU A 109 -19.28 -4.21 -2.15
CA LEU A 109 -18.53 -4.91 -3.20
C LEU A 109 -17.05 -4.51 -3.26
N SER A 110 -16.69 -3.30 -2.84
CA SER A 110 -15.30 -2.85 -2.82
C SER A 110 -14.45 -3.59 -1.76
N ILE A 111 -15.07 -4.12 -0.69
CA ILE A 111 -14.40 -4.81 0.42
C ILE A 111 -13.64 -6.06 -0.03
N PRO A 112 -14.26 -7.06 -0.71
CA PRO A 112 -13.54 -8.25 -1.16
C PRO A 112 -12.42 -7.89 -2.15
N PHE A 113 -12.63 -6.92 -3.03
CA PHE A 113 -11.60 -6.45 -3.97
C PHE A 113 -10.38 -5.86 -3.25
N ASN A 114 -10.60 -5.06 -2.20
CA ASN A 114 -9.51 -4.49 -1.41
C ASN A 114 -8.73 -5.58 -0.64
N ARG A 115 -9.41 -6.62 -0.14
CA ARG A 115 -8.73 -7.77 0.50
C ARG A 115 -7.87 -8.56 -0.49
N VAL A 116 -8.38 -8.80 -1.70
CA VAL A 116 -7.59 -9.47 -2.76
C VAL A 116 -6.37 -8.64 -3.13
N PHE A 117 -6.52 -7.31 -3.23
CA PHE A 117 -5.42 -6.38 -3.46
C PHE A 117 -4.34 -6.48 -2.38
N GLN A 118 -4.73 -6.39 -1.10
CA GLN A 118 -3.83 -6.51 0.04
C GLN A 118 -3.00 -7.80 0.00
N ARG A 119 -3.67 -8.93 -0.22
CA ARG A 119 -3.02 -10.24 -0.28
C ARG A 119 -2.04 -10.34 -1.46
N LYS A 120 -2.42 -9.86 -2.64
CA LYS A 120 -1.57 -9.93 -3.84
C LYS A 120 -0.38 -8.98 -3.77
N ALA A 121 -0.57 -7.80 -3.20
CA ALA A 121 0.52 -6.87 -2.93
C ALA A 121 1.52 -7.47 -1.94
N GLN A 122 1.03 -8.07 -0.85
CA GLN A 122 1.88 -8.76 0.13
C GLN A 122 2.67 -9.92 -0.50
N GLU A 123 1.99 -10.80 -1.23
CA GLU A 123 2.63 -11.92 -1.92
C GLU A 123 3.75 -11.45 -2.88
N ALA A 124 3.59 -10.28 -3.52
CA ALA A 124 4.62 -9.72 -4.40
C ALA A 124 5.82 -9.17 -3.62
N LEU A 125 5.59 -8.49 -2.50
CA LEU A 125 6.66 -7.99 -1.63
C LEU A 125 7.44 -9.13 -0.95
N ASP A 126 6.74 -10.19 -0.55
CA ASP A 126 7.38 -11.37 0.06
C ASP A 126 8.32 -12.09 -0.92
N ILE A 127 7.97 -12.11 -2.21
CA ILE A 127 8.82 -12.66 -3.27
C ILE A 127 10.05 -11.79 -3.47
N HIS A 128 9.88 -10.47 -3.54
CA HIS A 128 10.97 -9.52 -3.77
C HIS A 128 11.96 -9.46 -2.61
N ASN A 129 11.47 -9.48 -1.36
CA ASN A 129 12.31 -9.42 -0.17
C ASN A 129 12.99 -10.78 0.17
N GLN A 130 12.92 -11.77 -0.75
CA GLN A 130 13.54 -13.11 -0.69
C GLN A 130 13.85 -13.61 0.74
N LYS A 131 12.81 -13.91 1.54
CA LYS A 131 12.91 -14.63 2.84
C LYS A 131 13.99 -14.13 3.82
N LYS A 132 14.15 -12.83 4.06
CA LYS A 132 14.41 -12.40 5.45
C LYS A 132 13.07 -12.28 6.13
N SER A 133 12.78 -13.30 6.95
CA SER A 133 11.61 -13.37 7.84
C SER A 133 11.40 -12.04 8.56
N SER A 134 10.58 -11.16 7.99
CA SER A 134 9.87 -10.16 8.76
C SER A 134 8.90 -10.99 9.60
N ARG A 135 9.39 -11.43 10.77
CA ARG A 135 8.58 -11.89 11.89
C ARG A 135 7.36 -10.99 11.89
N ARG A 136 6.20 -11.57 11.58
CA ARG A 136 4.91 -10.91 11.39
C ARG A 136 4.65 -10.03 12.61
N SER A 137 5.19 -8.82 12.57
CA SER A 137 5.29 -7.98 13.75
C SER A 137 4.02 -7.17 13.72
N PHE A 138 3.02 -7.70 14.42
CA PHE A 138 1.79 -7.00 14.71
C PHE A 138 2.15 -5.86 15.67
N SER A 139 2.80 -4.83 15.13
CA SER A 139 3.17 -3.61 15.83
C SER A 139 2.09 -2.58 15.49
N PRO A 140 1.14 -2.34 16.40
CA PRO A 140 0.27 -1.18 16.27
C PRO A 140 1.15 0.05 16.43
N GLU A 141 1.44 0.72 15.32
CA GLU A 141 2.17 1.98 15.32
C GLU A 141 1.13 3.10 15.36
N LEU A 142 1.08 3.79 16.50
CA LEU A 142 0.34 5.03 16.63
C LEU A 142 1.16 6.12 15.97
N TYR A 143 0.64 6.69 14.89
CA TYR A 143 1.33 7.76 14.19
C TYR A 143 0.52 9.05 14.28
N TRP A 144 1.23 10.15 14.50
CA TRP A 144 0.69 11.50 14.49
C TRP A 144 1.04 12.15 13.16
N THR A 145 0.06 12.28 12.27
CA THR A 145 0.19 13.12 11.07
C THR A 145 -0.52 14.43 11.34
N GLY A 146 0.19 15.41 11.91
CA GLY A 146 -0.20 16.83 12.02
C GLY A 146 -1.56 17.10 12.68
N SER A 147 -2.65 16.87 11.96
CA SER A 147 -4.04 17.08 12.38
C SER A 147 -4.82 15.81 12.70
N GLN A 148 -4.25 14.61 12.52
CA GLN A 148 -4.96 13.34 12.75
C GLN A 148 -4.08 12.31 13.48
N VAL A 149 -4.66 11.73 14.54
CA VAL A 149 -4.14 10.53 15.20
C VAL A 149 -4.62 9.32 14.40
N GLY A 150 -3.70 8.53 13.86
CA GLY A 150 -4.03 7.33 13.11
C GLY A 150 -3.44 6.09 13.75
N LEU A 151 -4.19 4.99 13.67
CA LEU A 151 -3.67 3.65 13.93
C LEU A 151 -3.22 3.05 12.60
N ARG A 152 -1.96 2.60 12.53
CA ARG A 152 -1.45 1.78 11.44
C ARG A 152 -1.05 0.43 11.96
N LEU A 153 -1.32 -0.58 11.15
CA LEU A 153 -0.91 -1.95 11.42
C LEU A 153 0.11 -2.33 10.37
N LYS A 154 1.33 -2.62 10.81
CA LYS A 154 2.34 -3.26 9.96
C LYS A 154 1.86 -4.67 9.61
N ILE A 155 1.83 -5.01 8.31
CA ILE A 155 1.35 -6.32 7.81
C ILE A 155 2.43 -7.05 7.03
#